data_AF-B0X6V5-F1
#
_entry.id   AF-B0X6V5-F1
#
_cell.length_a   1.000
_cell.length_b   1.000
_cell.length_c   1.000
_cell.angle_alpha   90.00
_cell.angle_beta   90.00
_cell.angle_gamma   90.00
#
_symmetry.space_group_name_H-M   'P 1'
#
loop_
_entity.id
_entity.type
_entity.pdbx_description
1 polymer ?
#
loop_
_entity_poly.entity_id
_entity_poly.type
_entity_poly.pdbx_seq_one_letter_code
_entity_poly.pdbx_strand_id
1 'polypeptide(L)'
;MTARSKSRRDKNNRIRRAKNKVKELKKLKKTLGMIDEDGMDIMEKVKEITEQQKKKEEEEKIKAEVREDIVKEETKDTVDHNEYIEIVHPESKVKHRHNTRTKQDQFGQYPVWYNARKEKRKQLLRDGKIKKKRGRPGRKMHFIDETCNWRNIV
;
A
#
# COMPACT_ATOMS: atom_id res chain seq x y z
N MET A 1 -54.04 67.46 -2.20
CA MET A 1 -54.24 66.09 -2.72
C MET A 1 -54.97 65.24 -1.67
N THR A 2 -56.17 64.72 -1.94
CA THR A 2 -57.01 64.04 -0.93
C THR A 2 -56.92 62.51 -1.02
N ALA A 3 -56.76 61.84 0.13
CA ALA A 3 -56.70 60.37 0.28
C ALA A 3 -58.07 59.66 0.11
N ARG A 4 -59.05 60.29 -0.55
CA ARG A 4 -60.44 59.82 -0.60
C ARG A 4 -60.69 58.73 -1.65
N SER A 5 -59.94 58.72 -2.76
CA SER A 5 -60.11 57.72 -3.83
C SER A 5 -59.56 56.33 -3.43
N LYS A 6 -60.36 55.27 -3.64
CA LYS A 6 -60.00 53.87 -3.36
C LYS A 6 -58.71 53.45 -4.09
N SER A 7 -58.62 53.74 -5.40
CA SER A 7 -57.43 53.42 -6.21
C SER A 7 -56.15 54.06 -5.67
N ARG A 8 -56.23 55.32 -5.21
CA ARG A 8 -55.09 56.01 -4.59
C ARG A 8 -54.72 55.39 -3.24
N ARG A 9 -55.70 55.01 -2.42
CA ARG A 9 -55.45 54.31 -1.15
C ARG A 9 -54.77 52.95 -1.37
N ASP A 10 -55.22 52.17 -2.34
CA ASP A 10 -54.66 50.85 -2.62
C ASP A 10 -53.23 50.94 -3.16
N LYS A 11 -52.95 51.91 -4.04
CA LYS A 11 -51.58 52.20 -4.50
C LYS A 11 -50.67 52.60 -3.33
N ASN A 12 -51.11 53.52 -2.48
CA ASN A 12 -50.34 53.96 -1.32
C ASN A 12 -50.14 52.84 -0.29
N ASN A 13 -51.16 52.01 -0.05
CA ASN A 13 -51.08 50.85 0.82
C ASN A 13 -50.13 49.79 0.27
N ARG A 14 -50.12 49.55 -1.04
CA ARG A 14 -49.17 48.63 -1.68
C ARG A 14 -47.73 49.12 -1.50
N ILE A 15 -47.48 50.41 -1.71
CA ILE A 15 -46.18 51.03 -1.48
C ILE A 15 -45.78 50.91 0.00
N ARG A 16 -46.70 51.19 0.92
CA ARG A 16 -46.45 51.07 2.38
C ARG A 16 -46.15 49.63 2.78
N ARG A 17 -46.92 48.65 2.27
CA ARG A 17 -46.70 47.22 2.50
C ARG A 17 -45.35 46.78 1.93
N ALA A 18 -44.98 47.19 0.73
CA ALA A 18 -43.69 46.85 0.13
C ALA A 18 -42.51 47.42 0.96
N LYS A 19 -42.61 48.69 1.37
CA LYS A 19 -41.61 49.34 2.24
C LYS A 19 -41.49 48.65 3.60
N ASN A 20 -42.62 48.29 4.20
CA ASN A 20 -42.65 47.66 5.52
C ASN A 20 -42.28 46.18 5.45
N LYS A 21 -42.58 45.47 4.35
CA LYS A 21 -42.28 44.04 4.18
C LYS A 21 -40.80 43.76 4.45
N VAL A 22 -39.89 44.52 3.85
CA VAL A 22 -38.44 44.31 4.04
C VAL A 22 -38.00 44.60 5.48
N LYS A 23 -38.47 45.72 6.05
CA LYS A 23 -38.06 46.16 7.39
C LYS A 23 -38.63 45.27 8.50
N GLU A 24 -39.91 44.95 8.41
CA GLU A 24 -40.62 44.14 9.40
C GLU A 24 -40.21 42.67 9.30
N LEU A 25 -39.99 42.12 8.09
CA LEU A 25 -39.43 40.77 7.97
C LEU A 25 -38.02 40.69 8.58
N LYS A 26 -37.16 41.69 8.39
CA LYS A 26 -35.83 41.72 9.02
C LYS A 26 -35.92 41.78 10.54
N LYS A 27 -36.81 42.61 11.10
CA LYS A 27 -37.04 42.67 12.55
C LYS A 27 -37.58 41.36 13.10
N LEU A 28 -38.59 40.78 12.46
CA LEU A 28 -39.20 39.50 12.87
C LEU A 28 -38.18 38.36 12.83
N LYS A 29 -37.41 38.25 11.75
CA LYS A 29 -36.33 37.26 11.64
C LYS A 29 -35.25 37.45 12.72
N LYS A 30 -34.92 38.71 13.07
CA LYS A 30 -33.99 39.01 14.18
C LYS A 30 -34.58 38.63 15.54
N THR A 31 -35.85 38.94 15.82
CA THR A 31 -36.51 38.57 17.09
C THR A 31 -36.70 37.07 17.26
N LEU A 32 -36.89 36.35 16.15
CA LEU A 32 -36.93 34.89 16.10
C LEU A 32 -35.54 34.24 16.19
N GLY A 33 -34.46 35.04 16.18
CA GLY A 33 -33.09 34.54 16.24
C GLY A 33 -32.65 33.80 14.97
N MET A 34 -33.25 34.07 13.81
CA MET A 34 -32.86 33.48 12.53
C MET A 34 -31.71 34.23 11.84
N ILE A 35 -31.48 35.48 12.25
CA ILE A 35 -30.47 36.39 11.70
C ILE A 35 -29.57 36.87 12.83
N ASP A 36 -28.26 36.86 12.60
CA ASP A 36 -27.25 37.42 13.52
C ASP A 36 -27.29 38.97 13.58
N GLU A 37 -26.54 39.58 14.50
CA GLU A 37 -26.46 41.04 14.64
C GLU A 37 -26.08 41.76 13.33
N ASP A 38 -25.29 41.08 12.47
CA ASP A 38 -24.80 41.56 11.18
C ASP A 38 -25.78 41.39 10.00
N GLY A 39 -26.94 40.75 10.20
CA GLY A 39 -27.96 40.67 9.14
C GLY A 39 -27.86 39.45 8.21
N MET A 40 -26.99 38.49 8.49
CA MET A 40 -26.88 37.22 7.74
C MET A 40 -27.78 36.13 8.32
N ASP A 41 -28.40 35.31 7.47
CA ASP A 41 -29.23 34.18 7.89
C ASP A 41 -28.31 33.07 8.47
N ILE A 42 -28.53 32.71 9.74
CA ILE A 42 -27.70 31.74 10.48
C ILE A 42 -27.71 30.37 9.82
N MET A 43 -28.85 30.00 9.21
CA MET A 43 -29.03 28.72 8.55
C MET A 43 -28.14 28.55 7.31
N GLU A 44 -27.83 29.65 6.59
CA GLU A 44 -26.90 29.61 5.45
C GLU A 44 -25.47 29.41 5.93
N LYS A 45 -25.04 30.11 6.99
CA LYS A 45 -23.73 29.91 7.63
C LYS A 45 -23.54 28.48 8.11
N VAL A 46 -24.55 27.89 8.76
CA VAL A 46 -24.49 26.50 9.22
C VAL A 46 -24.33 25.54 8.04
N LYS A 47 -25.04 25.76 6.93
CA LYS A 47 -24.87 24.95 5.71
C LYS A 47 -23.46 25.04 5.15
N GLU A 48 -22.92 26.26 5.02
CA GLU A 48 -21.55 26.48 4.56
C GLU A 48 -20.52 25.78 5.46
N ILE A 49 -20.68 25.87 6.79
CA ILE A 49 -19.80 25.19 7.76
C ILE A 49 -19.90 23.67 7.58
N THR A 50 -21.10 23.11 7.43
CA THR A 50 -21.26 21.66 7.24
C THR A 50 -20.67 21.18 5.92
N GLU A 51 -20.77 21.96 4.85
CA GLU A 51 -20.14 21.65 3.57
C GLU A 51 -18.61 21.71 3.66
N GLN A 52 -18.07 22.69 4.37
CA GLN A 52 -16.63 22.79 4.63
C GLN A 52 -16.12 21.63 5.48
N GLN A 53 -16.87 21.19 6.49
CA GLN A 53 -16.50 20.02 7.31
C GLN A 53 -16.47 18.74 6.48
N LYS A 54 -17.50 18.49 5.64
CA LYS A 54 -17.51 17.32 4.74
C LYS A 54 -16.31 17.29 3.81
N LYS A 55 -15.94 18.43 3.21
CA LYS A 55 -14.75 18.53 2.37
C LYS A 55 -13.46 18.21 3.14
N LYS A 56 -13.33 18.69 4.38
CA LYS A 56 -12.17 18.37 5.23
C LYS A 56 -12.09 16.89 5.56
N GLU A 57 -13.22 16.25 5.88
CA GLU A 57 -13.28 14.81 6.14
C GLU A 57 -12.90 13.98 4.91
N GLU A 58 -13.34 14.38 3.71
CA GLU A 58 -12.96 13.74 2.45
C GLU A 58 -11.45 13.89 2.18
N GLU A 59 -10.89 15.09 2.37
CA GLU A 59 -9.45 15.33 2.24
C GLU A 59 -8.61 14.54 3.23
N GLU A 60 -9.08 14.38 4.48
CA GLU A 60 -8.40 13.58 5.49
C GLU A 60 -8.41 12.09 5.14
N LYS A 61 -9.53 11.56 4.63
CA LYS A 61 -9.60 10.18 4.13
C LYS A 61 -8.62 9.94 2.99
N ILE A 62 -8.59 10.84 2.00
CA ILE A 62 -7.63 10.75 0.88
C ILE A 62 -6.19 10.79 1.39
N LYS A 63 -5.87 11.69 2.33
CA LYS A 63 -4.53 11.75 2.94
C LYS A 63 -4.17 10.48 3.71
N ALA A 64 -5.12 9.86 4.39
CA ALA A 64 -4.91 8.60 5.10
C ALA A 64 -4.63 7.45 4.12
N GLU A 65 -5.45 7.31 3.08
CA GLU A 65 -5.27 6.29 2.02
C GLU A 65 -3.90 6.45 1.33
N VAL A 66 -3.54 7.68 0.94
CA VAL A 66 -2.23 7.96 0.32
C VAL A 66 -1.08 7.62 1.26
N ARG A 67 -1.20 7.92 2.56
CA ARG A 67 -0.17 7.55 3.55
C ARG A 67 -0.04 6.05 3.69
N GLU A 68 -1.16 5.32 3.73
CA GLU A 68 -1.14 3.85 3.79
C GLU A 68 -0.47 3.26 2.55
N ASP A 69 -0.73 3.82 1.36
CA ASP A 69 -0.13 3.34 0.13
C ASP A 69 1.37 3.64 0.05
N ILE A 70 1.81 4.82 0.49
CA ILE A 70 3.24 5.13 0.65
C ILE A 70 3.90 4.13 1.60
N VAL A 71 3.29 3.87 2.77
CA VAL A 71 3.82 2.89 3.73
C VAL A 71 3.85 1.49 3.12
N LYS A 72 2.84 1.07 2.36
CA LYS A 72 2.86 -0.22 1.65
C LYS A 72 3.98 -0.28 0.61
N GLU A 73 4.22 0.78 -0.15
CA GLU A 73 5.31 0.81 -1.13
C GLU A 73 6.69 0.76 -0.47
N GLU A 74 6.92 1.56 0.56
CA GLU A 74 8.16 1.55 1.33
C GLU A 74 8.38 0.20 2.05
N THR A 75 7.31 -0.45 2.49
CA THR A 75 7.40 -1.76 3.16
C THR A 75 7.50 -2.94 2.20
N LYS A 76 7.09 -2.82 0.93
CA LYS A 76 7.22 -3.92 -0.06
C LYS A 76 8.67 -4.40 -0.21
N ASP A 77 9.64 -3.49 -0.19
CA ASP A 77 11.05 -3.83 -0.34
C ASP A 77 11.69 -4.36 0.95
N THR A 78 11.10 -4.08 2.12
CA THR A 78 11.62 -4.50 3.43
C THR A 78 10.94 -5.75 3.98
N VAL A 79 9.73 -6.08 3.51
CA VAL A 79 9.03 -7.30 3.92
C VAL A 79 9.71 -8.49 3.26
N ASP A 80 10.35 -9.33 4.06
CA ASP A 80 10.92 -10.58 3.60
C ASP A 80 9.80 -11.56 3.19
N HIS A 81 9.65 -11.79 1.88
CA HIS A 81 8.64 -12.70 1.32
C HIS A 81 9.04 -14.18 1.42
N ASN A 82 10.14 -14.51 2.08
CA ASN A 82 10.57 -15.89 2.21
C ASN A 82 9.73 -16.65 3.25
N GLU A 83 9.36 -17.88 2.88
CA GLU A 83 8.78 -18.83 3.83
C GLU A 83 9.87 -19.48 4.66
N TYR A 84 9.58 -19.70 5.94
CA TYR A 84 10.52 -20.25 6.90
C TYR A 84 9.92 -21.44 7.65
N ILE A 85 10.72 -22.48 7.83
CA ILE A 85 10.38 -23.67 8.63
C ILE A 85 11.26 -23.66 9.88
N GLU A 86 10.62 -23.79 11.04
CA GLU A 86 11.31 -23.95 12.32
C GLU A 86 11.59 -25.43 12.58
N ILE A 87 12.86 -25.76 12.85
CA ILE A 87 13.30 -27.10 13.25
C ILE A 87 13.96 -26.97 14.62
N VAL A 88 13.48 -27.74 15.59
CA VAL A 88 14.07 -27.80 16.93
C VAL A 88 15.00 -29.00 16.99
N HIS A 89 16.26 -28.78 17.39
CA HIS A 89 17.18 -29.88 17.60
C HIS A 89 16.76 -30.69 18.84
N PRO A 90 16.66 -32.03 18.77
CA PRO A 90 16.11 -32.84 19.87
C PRO A 90 16.92 -32.75 21.17
N GLU A 91 18.25 -32.73 21.07
CA GLU A 91 19.14 -32.71 22.25
C GLU A 91 19.40 -31.30 22.79
N SER A 92 19.91 -30.39 21.94
CA SER A 92 20.27 -29.03 22.36
C SER A 92 19.08 -28.08 22.54
N LYS A 93 17.87 -28.47 22.09
CA LYS A 93 16.64 -27.66 22.09
C LYS A 93 16.76 -26.30 21.37
N VAL A 94 17.85 -26.09 20.63
CA VAL A 94 18.07 -24.88 19.84
C VAL A 94 17.11 -24.89 18.65
N LYS A 95 16.47 -23.74 18.42
CA LYS A 95 15.56 -23.54 17.30
C LYS A 95 16.34 -22.97 16.12
N HIS A 96 16.31 -23.68 15.00
CA HIS A 96 16.84 -23.23 13.72
C HIS A 96 15.68 -22.86 12.80
N ARG A 97 15.76 -21.70 12.14
CA ARG A 97 14.71 -21.20 11.22
C ARG A 97 15.26 -21.23 9.80
N HIS A 98 14.93 -22.30 9.08
CA HIS A 98 15.41 -22.52 7.72
C HIS A 98 14.50 -21.86 6.69
N ASN A 99 15.09 -21.13 5.75
CA ASN A 99 14.39 -20.62 4.57
C ASN A 99 14.06 -21.77 3.61
N THR A 100 12.81 -21.89 3.14
CA THR A 100 12.37 -22.99 2.28
C THR A 100 13.07 -23.02 0.92
N ARG A 101 13.38 -21.85 0.37
CA ARG A 101 14.01 -21.68 -0.95
C ARG A 101 15.50 -21.98 -0.91
N THR A 102 16.23 -21.39 0.03
CA THR A 102 17.69 -21.55 0.11
C THR A 102 18.11 -22.77 0.93
N LYS A 103 17.20 -23.29 1.77
CA LYS A 103 17.45 -24.35 2.77
C LYS A 103 18.52 -23.97 3.79
N GLN A 104 18.84 -22.69 3.91
CA GLN A 104 19.80 -22.19 4.89
C GLN A 104 19.08 -21.66 6.11
N ASP A 105 19.70 -21.83 7.27
CA ASP A 105 19.29 -21.22 8.53
C ASP A 105 19.70 -19.74 8.62
N GLN A 106 19.27 -19.06 9.69
CA GLN A 106 19.69 -17.72 10.11
C GLN A 106 21.23 -17.56 10.14
N PHE A 107 21.96 -18.62 10.45
CA PHE A 107 23.44 -18.64 10.49
C PHE A 107 24.09 -19.06 9.15
N GLY A 108 23.32 -19.20 8.07
CA GLY A 108 23.82 -19.65 6.76
C GLY A 108 24.17 -21.15 6.69
N GLN A 109 23.87 -21.90 7.76
CA GLN A 109 24.11 -23.33 7.84
C GLN A 109 22.98 -24.12 7.16
N TYR A 110 23.34 -25.26 6.56
CA TYR A 110 22.37 -26.18 5.98
C TYR A 110 21.93 -27.23 7.01
N PRO A 111 20.71 -27.79 6.90
CA PRO A 111 20.28 -28.93 7.69
C PRO A 111 21.28 -30.10 7.61
N VAL A 112 21.39 -30.88 8.69
CA VAL A 112 22.39 -31.96 8.82
C VAL A 112 22.30 -33.00 7.70
N TRP A 113 21.08 -33.31 7.24
CA TRP A 113 20.83 -34.25 6.14
C TRP A 113 21.14 -33.66 4.76
N TYR A 114 21.33 -32.34 4.66
CA TYR A 114 21.59 -31.65 3.41
C TYR A 114 23.09 -31.54 3.11
N ASN A 115 23.49 -31.94 1.91
CA ASN A 115 24.90 -31.96 1.53
C ASN A 115 25.40 -30.58 1.07
N ALA A 116 25.88 -29.77 2.01
CA ALA A 116 26.41 -28.42 1.77
C ALA A 116 27.56 -28.38 0.74
N ARG A 117 28.42 -29.42 0.70
CA ARG A 117 29.54 -29.50 -0.26
C ARG A 117 29.04 -29.61 -1.70
N LYS A 118 27.97 -30.39 -1.93
CA LYS A 118 27.37 -30.51 -3.27
C LYS A 118 26.78 -29.18 -3.72
N GLU A 119 26.09 -28.45 -2.84
CA GLU A 119 25.48 -27.17 -3.20
C GLU A 119 26.53 -26.08 -3.47
N LYS A 120 27.57 -26.00 -2.63
CA LYS A 120 28.74 -25.14 -2.88
C LYS A 120 29.36 -25.43 -4.25
N ARG A 121 29.49 -26.71 -4.62
CA ARG A 121 30.00 -27.09 -5.94
C ARG A 121 29.07 -26.63 -7.08
N LYS A 122 27.75 -26.70 -6.92
CA LYS A 122 26.80 -26.18 -7.92
C LYS A 122 26.89 -24.67 -8.06
N GLN A 123 27.02 -23.94 -6.96
CA GLN A 123 27.23 -22.48 -6.98
C GLN A 123 28.51 -22.13 -7.73
N LEU A 124 29.63 -22.79 -7.43
CA LEU A 124 30.90 -22.57 -8.15
C LEU A 124 30.82 -22.91 -9.66
N LEU A 125 29.97 -23.87 -10.05
CA LEU A 125 29.67 -24.17 -11.45
C LEU A 125 28.86 -23.06 -12.12
N ARG A 126 27.86 -22.48 -11.42
CA ARG A 126 27.07 -21.33 -11.91
C ARG A 126 27.92 -20.07 -12.04
N ASP A 127 28.79 -19.83 -11.07
CA ASP A 127 29.77 -18.73 -11.08
C ASP A 127 30.87 -18.91 -12.14
N GLY A 128 30.95 -20.06 -12.81
CA GLY A 128 31.99 -20.37 -13.79
C GLY A 128 33.39 -20.64 -13.20
N LYS A 129 33.54 -20.60 -11.88
CA LYS A 129 34.81 -20.89 -11.16
C LYS A 129 35.26 -22.34 -11.33
N ILE A 130 34.33 -23.25 -11.58
CA ILE A 130 34.61 -24.66 -11.88
C ILE A 130 33.94 -25.02 -13.20
N LYS A 131 34.67 -25.71 -14.09
CA LYS A 131 34.10 -26.28 -15.32
C LYS A 131 33.61 -27.71 -15.07
N LYS A 132 32.42 -28.05 -15.60
CA LYS A 132 31.96 -29.44 -15.62
C LYS A 132 32.94 -30.24 -16.48
N LYS A 133 33.68 -31.18 -15.87
CA LYS A 133 34.50 -32.14 -16.62
C LYS A 133 33.55 -32.89 -17.56
N ARG A 134 33.56 -32.56 -18.84
CA ARG A 134 32.94 -33.38 -19.87
C ARG A 134 33.79 -34.65 -19.93
N GLY A 135 33.20 -35.81 -19.63
CA GLY A 135 33.88 -37.07 -19.89
C GLY A 135 34.33 -37.06 -21.36
N ARG A 136 35.56 -37.49 -21.64
CA ARG A 136 36.03 -37.59 -23.03
C ARG A 136 35.07 -38.55 -23.75
N PRO A 137 34.32 -38.10 -24.76
CA PRO A 137 33.51 -39.02 -25.53
C PRO A 137 34.49 -39.91 -26.29
N GLY A 138 34.59 -41.19 -25.92
CA GLY A 138 35.26 -42.18 -26.78
C GLY A 138 36.41 -43.01 -26.20
N ARG A 139 36.83 -42.92 -24.93
CA ARG A 139 37.65 -44.00 -24.36
C ARG A 139 36.75 -45.03 -23.68
N LYS A 140 36.07 -45.83 -24.52
CA LYS A 140 35.79 -47.22 -24.13
C LYS A 140 37.16 -47.82 -23.80
N MET A 141 37.29 -48.32 -22.58
CA MET A 141 38.46 -49.03 -22.09
C MET A 141 38.62 -50.31 -22.92
N HIS A 142 39.22 -50.23 -24.10
CA HIS A 142 39.91 -51.39 -24.64
C HIS A 142 41.19 -51.51 -23.82
N PHE A 143 41.15 -52.50 -22.94
CA PHE A 143 42.24 -53.06 -22.18
C PHE A 143 43.36 -53.45 -23.15
N ILE A 144 44.24 -52.49 -23.44
CA ILE A 144 45.54 -52.74 -24.04
C ILE A 144 46.47 -51.96 -23.13
N ASP A 145 46.91 -52.62 -22.06
CA ASP A 145 48.07 -52.14 -21.31
C ASP A 145 49.24 -52.04 -22.29
N GLU A 146 50.12 -51.07 -22.06
CA GLU A 146 51.35 -50.85 -22.84
C GLU A 146 52.32 -52.06 -22.79
N THR A 147 51.99 -53.08 -21.98
CA THR A 147 52.68 -54.37 -21.86
C THR A 147 52.09 -55.50 -22.72
N CYS A 148 50.98 -55.28 -23.44
CA CYS A 148 50.37 -56.30 -24.29
C CYS A 148 51.19 -56.58 -25.56
N ASN A 149 51.91 -57.70 -25.54
CA ASN A 149 52.93 -58.12 -26.50
C ASN A 149 52.39 -58.66 -27.85
N TRP A 150 51.28 -58.11 -28.37
CA TRP A 150 50.59 -58.65 -29.55
C TRP A 150 51.25 -58.25 -30.89
N ARG A 151 52.33 -57.47 -30.84
CA ARG A 151 53.11 -57.07 -32.03
C ARG A 151 54.14 -58.12 -32.48
N ASN A 152 54.30 -59.23 -31.75
CA ASN A 152 55.31 -60.27 -32.04
C ASN A 152 54.70 -61.61 -32.51
N ILE A 153 53.55 -61.60 -33.18
CA ILE A 153 53.07 -62.79 -33.90
C ILE A 153 53.30 -62.54 -35.39
N VAL A 154 54.39 -63.15 -35.86
CA VAL A 154 54.73 -63.40 -37.28
C VAL A 154 53.69 -64.33 -37.89
#